data_AF-A0A965B3L4-F1
#
_entry.id   AF-A0A965B3L4-F1
#
_cell.length_a   1.000
_cell.length_b   1.000
_cell.length_c   1.000
_cell.angle_alpha   90.00
_cell.angle_beta   90.00
_cell.angle_gamma   90.00
#
_symmetry.space_group_name_H-M   'P 1'
#
loop_
_entity.id
_entity.type
_entity.pdbx_description
1 polymer ?
#
loop_
_entity_poly.entity_id
_entity_poly.type
_entity_poly.pdbx_seq_one_letter_code
_entity_poly.pdbx_strand_id
1 'polypeptide(L)' 'SADLPWHRVISASGRPARHLASRQLELLRAEGVVTVDGRVRVAGAESVRHRFD' A
#
# COMPACT_ATOMS: atom_id res chain seq x y z
N SER A 1 -15.31 -15.04 2.59
CA SER A 1 -14.20 -14.47 1.80
C SER A 1 -14.47 -12.98 1.50
N ALA A 2 -14.84 -12.20 2.51
CA ALA A 2 -15.24 -10.79 2.34
C ALA A 2 -14.40 -9.83 3.22
N ASP A 3 -13.51 -10.34 4.07
CA ASP A 3 -12.93 -9.54 5.16
C ASP A 3 -11.44 -9.26 4.98
N LEU A 4 -10.84 -9.63 3.84
CA LEU A 4 -9.46 -9.24 3.59
C LEU A 4 -9.41 -7.76 3.20
N PRO A 5 -8.67 -6.91 3.94
CA PRO A 5 -8.54 -5.49 3.61
C PRO A 5 -7.72 -5.32 2.34
N TRP A 6 -8.37 -5.44 1.18
CA TRP A 6 -7.74 -5.43 -0.15
C TRP A 6 -6.87 -4.19 -0.37
N HIS A 7 -7.22 -3.04 0.24
CA HIS A 7 -6.49 -1.79 0.08
C HIS A 7 -5.09 -1.84 0.68
N ARG A 8 -4.80 -2.80 1.57
CA ARG A 8 -3.47 -3.04 2.13
C ARG A 8 -2.54 -3.81 1.19
N VAL A 9 -3.06 -4.40 0.13
CA VAL A 9 -2.26 -5.10 -0.87
C VAL A 9 -1.84 -4.11 -1.96
N ILE A 10 -0.55 -3.90 -2.11
CA ILE A 10 0.02 -3.00 -3.13
C ILE A 10 1.20 -3.65 -3.84
N SER A 11 1.43 -3.25 -5.10
CA SER A 11 2.59 -3.71 -5.85
C SER A 11 3.91 -3.27 -5.19
N ALA A 12 5.00 -3.99 -5.47
CA ALA A 12 6.34 -3.63 -5.00
C ALA A 12 6.83 -2.26 -5.49
N SER A 13 6.18 -1.67 -6.51
CA SER A 13 6.44 -0.30 -6.96
C SER A 13 5.82 0.78 -6.06
N GLY A 14 4.98 0.37 -5.11
CA GLY A 14 4.18 1.29 -4.29
C GLY A 14 3.05 1.99 -5.05
N ARG A 15 2.78 1.62 -6.31
CA ARG A 15 1.69 2.19 -7.11
C ARG A 15 0.44 1.32 -7.00
N PRO A 16 -0.72 1.91 -6.66
CA PRO A 16 -2.02 1.26 -6.78
C PRO A 16 -2.39 0.93 -8.23
N ALA A 17 -3.33 0.00 -8.42
CA ALA A 17 -3.94 -0.20 -9.74
C ALA A 17 -4.71 1.05 -10.16
N ARG A 18 -4.52 1.53 -11.41
CA ARG A 18 -5.08 2.81 -11.89
C ARG A 18 -6.58 2.97 -11.64
N HIS A 19 -7.36 1.91 -11.80
CA HIS A 19 -8.81 1.94 -11.63
C HIS A 19 -9.27 1.91 -10.16
N LEU A 20 -8.38 1.65 -9.21
CA LEU A 20 -8.66 1.65 -7.77
C LEU A 20 -7.86 2.71 -7.01
N ALA A 21 -7.01 3.47 -7.70
CA ALA A 21 -5.99 4.31 -7.07
C ALA A 21 -6.57 5.30 -6.06
N SER A 22 -7.61 6.05 -6.43
CA SER A 22 -8.22 7.04 -5.54
C SER A 22 -8.74 6.39 -4.26
N ARG A 23 -9.60 5.36 -4.41
CA ARG A 23 -10.22 4.64 -3.28
C ARG A 23 -9.18 3.95 -2.39
N GLN A 24 -8.17 3.33 -2.99
CA GLN A 24 -7.11 2.65 -2.24
C GLN A 24 -6.30 3.65 -1.42
N LEU A 25 -5.91 4.78 -2.02
CA LEU A 25 -5.13 5.81 -1.34
C LEU A 25 -5.95 6.51 -0.23
N GLU A 26 -7.26 6.71 -0.42
CA GLU A 26 -8.15 7.24 0.62
C GLU A 26 -8.21 6.31 1.84
N LEU A 27 -8.43 5.01 1.63
CA LEU A 27 -8.47 4.02 2.71
C LEU A 27 -7.11 3.91 3.43
N LEU A 28 -6.01 3.93 2.69
CA LEU A 28 -4.66 3.90 3.26
C LEU A 28 -4.36 5.16 4.08
N ARG A 29 -4.79 6.35 3.62
CA ARG A 29 -4.65 7.60 4.39
C ARG A 29 -5.46 7.58 5.68
N ALA A 30 -6.66 7.00 5.66
CA ALA A 30 -7.46 6.81 6.87
C ALA A 30 -6.77 5.92 7.92
N GLU A 31 -5.88 5.02 7.48
CA GLU A 31 -5.02 4.20 8.35
C GLU A 31 -3.68 4.87 8.71
N GLY A 32 -3.45 6.11 8.28
CA GLY A 32 -2.20 6.86 8.56
C GLY A 32 -1.03 6.52 7.62
N VAL A 33 -1.28 5.83 6.51
CA VAL A 33 -0.22 5.48 5.54
C VAL A 33 0.19 6.70 4.72
N VAL A 34 1.49 7.00 4.72
CA VAL A 34 2.07 8.12 3.97
C VAL A 34 2.18 7.77 2.49
N THR A 35 1.81 8.73 1.64
CA THR A 35 1.89 8.61 0.18
C THR A 35 2.63 9.82 -0.40
N VAL A 36 3.48 9.58 -1.40
CA VAL A 36 4.24 10.61 -2.11
C VAL A 36 3.95 10.46 -3.60
N ASP A 37 3.43 11.50 -4.24
CA ASP A 37 3.05 11.51 -5.67
C ASP A 37 2.16 10.31 -6.07
N GLY A 38 1.19 9.99 -5.21
CA GLY A 38 0.27 8.86 -5.41
C GLY A 38 0.89 7.48 -5.23
N ARG A 39 2.07 7.38 -4.60
CA ARG A 39 2.76 6.11 -4.30
C ARG A 39 2.93 5.91 -2.80
N VAL A 40 2.75 4.68 -2.35
CA VAL A 40 3.08 4.26 -0.99
C VAL A 40 4.58 3.98 -0.91
N ARG A 41 5.22 4.42 0.18
CA ARG A 41 6.63 4.15 0.42
C ARG A 41 6.80 2.73 0.98
N VAL A 42 7.00 1.75 0.10
CA VAL A 42 7.12 0.32 0.46
C VAL A 42 8.54 -0.14 0.82
N ALA A 43 9.53 0.75 0.68
CA ALA A 43 10.93 0.47 0.99
C ALA A 43 11.57 1.66 1.71
N GLY A 44 12.49 1.35 2.65
CA GLY A 44 13.22 2.35 3.40
C GLY A 44 13.69 1.85 4.76
N ALA A 45 14.17 2.76 5.60
CA ALA A 45 14.68 2.44 6.93
C ALA A 45 13.61 1.78 7.83
N GLU A 46 12.33 2.19 7.75
CA GLU A 46 11.24 1.56 8.52
C GLU A 46 10.69 0.26 7.92
N SER A 47 11.17 -0.20 6.76
CA SER A 47 10.58 -1.37 6.08
C SER A 47 11.07 -2.69 6.67
N VAL A 48 10.14 -3.60 6.99
CA VAL A 48 10.41 -4.99 7.36
C VAL A 48 10.11 -5.89 6.15
N ARG A 49 11.01 -6.84 5.85
CA ARG A 49 10.85 -7.78 4.74
C ARG A 49 10.97 -9.20 5.23
N HIS A 50 10.03 -10.04 4.83
CA HIS A 50 10.13 -11.49 5.01
C HIS A 50 11.34 -12.02 4.24
N ARG A 51 12.16 -12.84 4.88
CA ARG A 51 13.24 -13.60 4.24
C ARG A 51 12.84 -15.08 4.28
N PHE A 52 12.98 -15.76 3.16
CA PHE A 52 12.83 -17.20 3.08
C PHE A 52 14.25 -17.77 3.20
N ASP A 53 14.69 -18.02 4.43
CA ASP A 53 15.84 -18.89 4.69
C ASP A 53 15.41 -20.36 4.82
#